data_AF-L9LD32-F1
#
_entry.id   AF-L9LD32-F1
#
_cell.length_a   1.000
_cell.length_b   1.000
_cell.length_c   1.000
_cell.angle_alpha   90.00
_cell.angle_beta   90.00
_cell.angle_gamma   90.00
#
_symmetry.space_group_name_H-M   'P 1'
#
loop_
_entity.id
_entity.type
_entity.pdbx_description
1 polymer ?
#
loop_
_entity_poly.entity_id
_entity_poly.type
_entity_poly.pdbx_seq_one_letter_code
_entity_poly.pdbx_strand_id
1 'polypeptide(L)'
;MSKEEVSEGLKRGAFIQGILRINPKKFHEAFIPSPDGDRDIFINEVVAHNRALSGDLVVVKLLPEEQWKVIKPESTDRETEVAYHRVPRIYVPLKDCPQAFVMRPKDYTNTLFICHIVDWKEDNNFALEQLAKSLGQPLPDGSFEVGVHIADVSYFVSEGSDLDRVAAKRATSVYLVQKVIHMLPRLLCEELCSLNPMTDKLTFSVIWKLTPEGKILAEWFGRTIIDSCAKLSYKLAQSMTDSTTEKISEEELPPIFPEHSSKEIHQAVLNPHKIANQLRRQRFVDGVLHLDQVKLAFTLDHKTGLPQECHVCEYRDSNKLVEEFMLLSNMVVAHKIHRAFPTQALLCRHPPPQTKMLKDLEEFCNQMGLPIDFSSAGTLNKSLTETFGDNKYSLAWKEVLTNMCSQPMQMAVYFCSGVLRNQAQFWHYALNVPLYTHFSSPICHFADVLVHCLLATVLGYQELLDVEPEALQKQAELCNSRHMASQHVQELSTSLFFAVLVKESGPLELEAMVMGILNQAFDVLVLRYGVQKRIYCNALALRSHHFQKVGKKPELTLVWEPEDSKQEPAWQVITIFSLVEVVLQAEAMAFKYNAILKWLGTKASLGLEQEELEN
;
A
#
# COMPACT_ATOMS: atom_id res chain seq x y z
N MET A 1 -4.73 36.86 -10.40
CA MET A 1 -4.27 36.23 -11.64
C MET A 1 -5.48 35.67 -12.37
N SER A 2 -5.63 35.95 -13.67
CA SER A 2 -6.73 35.46 -14.50
C SER A 2 -6.43 34.06 -15.06
N LYS A 3 -7.39 33.42 -15.73
CA LYS A 3 -7.16 32.11 -16.38
C LYS A 3 -6.20 32.22 -17.56
N GLU A 4 -6.28 33.35 -18.25
CA GLU A 4 -5.49 33.72 -19.43
C GLU A 4 -4.04 33.95 -19.02
N GLU A 5 -3.80 34.73 -17.97
CA GLU A 5 -2.49 34.93 -17.36
C GLU A 5 -1.86 33.59 -16.91
N VAL A 6 -2.62 32.74 -16.20
CA VAL A 6 -2.15 31.40 -15.79
C VAL A 6 -1.77 30.54 -17.00
N SER A 7 -2.63 30.46 -18.01
CA SER A 7 -2.37 29.65 -19.21
C SER A 7 -1.16 30.14 -20.00
N GLU A 8 -1.01 31.45 -20.15
CA GLU A 8 0.10 32.05 -20.88
C GLU A 8 1.43 31.93 -20.10
N GLY A 9 1.40 32.11 -18.79
CA GLY A 9 2.57 31.95 -17.92
C GLY A 9 3.05 30.50 -17.83
N LEU A 10 2.14 29.52 -17.76
CA LEU A 10 2.48 28.10 -17.87
C LEU A 10 3.11 27.77 -19.24
N LYS A 11 2.50 28.23 -20.34
CA LYS A 11 3.05 28.04 -21.71
C LYS A 11 4.43 28.67 -21.92
N ARG A 12 4.76 29.72 -21.16
CA ARG A 12 6.08 30.39 -21.17
C ARG A 12 7.07 29.81 -20.15
N GLY A 13 6.69 28.83 -19.34
CA GLY A 13 7.52 28.32 -18.23
C GLY A 13 7.74 29.33 -17.08
N ALA A 14 7.01 30.45 -17.08
CA ALA A 14 7.09 31.49 -16.05
C ALA A 14 6.33 31.11 -14.77
N PHE A 15 5.42 30.13 -14.87
CA PHE A 15 4.74 29.47 -13.75
C PHE A 15 4.97 27.97 -13.81
N ILE A 16 4.86 27.31 -12.66
CA ILE A 16 5.03 25.86 -12.50
C ILE A 16 3.76 25.29 -11.87
N GLN A 17 3.33 24.12 -12.33
CA GLN A 17 2.12 23.43 -11.86
C GLN A 17 2.51 22.14 -11.13
N GLY A 18 1.88 21.85 -9.98
CA GLY A 18 2.16 20.65 -9.20
C GLY A 18 1.15 20.40 -8.07
N ILE A 19 1.19 19.20 -7.49
CA ILE A 19 0.35 18.83 -6.35
C ILE A 19 0.97 19.35 -5.04
N LEU A 20 0.20 20.12 -4.28
CA LEU A 20 0.65 20.73 -3.02
C LEU A 20 0.74 19.70 -1.88
N ARG A 21 1.91 19.56 -1.28
CA ARG A 21 2.16 18.74 -0.08
C ARG A 21 2.54 19.66 1.09
N ILE A 22 1.64 19.83 2.05
CA ILE A 22 1.90 20.63 3.27
C ILE A 22 2.54 19.71 4.31
N ASN A 23 3.65 20.14 4.93
CA ASN A 23 4.35 19.37 5.96
C ASN A 23 3.45 19.19 7.20
N PRO A 24 3.12 17.95 7.61
CA PRO A 24 2.23 17.71 8.75
C PRO A 24 2.86 18.07 10.11
N LYS A 25 4.20 18.17 10.20
CA LYS A 25 4.92 18.60 11.41
C LYS A 25 5.08 20.12 11.48
N LYS A 26 5.20 20.80 10.33
CA LYS A 26 5.42 22.24 10.22
C LYS A 26 4.49 22.84 9.17
N PHE A 27 3.26 23.16 9.55
CA PHE A 27 2.19 23.58 8.62
C PHE A 27 2.44 24.89 7.83
N HIS A 28 3.53 25.61 8.12
CA HIS A 28 4.00 26.78 7.36
C HIS A 28 5.02 26.40 6.27
N GLU A 29 5.39 25.13 6.16
CA GLU A 29 6.22 24.56 5.11
C GLU A 29 5.31 23.75 4.16
N ALA A 30 5.40 24.02 2.86
CA ALA A 30 4.76 23.21 1.84
C ALA A 30 5.66 23.05 0.61
N PHE A 31 5.35 22.06 -0.21
CA PHE A 31 6.19 21.60 -1.30
C PHE A 31 5.34 21.26 -2.52
N ILE A 32 5.83 21.56 -3.72
CA ILE A 32 5.36 20.94 -4.97
C ILE A 32 6.54 20.29 -5.70
N PRO A 33 6.34 19.19 -6.44
CA PRO A 33 7.40 18.64 -7.28
C PRO A 33 7.82 19.65 -8.37
N SER A 34 9.13 19.79 -8.62
CA SER A 34 9.61 20.51 -9.81
C SER A 34 9.39 19.65 -11.07
N PRO A 35 9.09 20.26 -12.25
CA PRO A 35 9.03 19.55 -13.53
C PRO A 35 10.29 18.74 -13.86
N ASP A 36 11.45 19.18 -13.36
CA ASP A 36 12.76 18.55 -13.59
C ASP A 36 13.01 17.31 -12.71
N GLY A 37 12.14 17.06 -11.71
CA GLY A 37 12.21 15.90 -10.82
C GLY A 37 13.32 15.89 -9.74
N ASP A 38 14.30 16.80 -9.81
CA ASP A 38 15.47 16.79 -8.91
C ASP A 38 15.17 17.25 -7.48
N ARG A 39 14.31 18.27 -7.29
CA ARG A 39 13.97 18.85 -5.97
C ARG A 39 12.53 19.34 -5.95
N ASP A 40 11.90 19.29 -4.79
CA ASP A 40 10.66 20.02 -4.54
C ASP A 40 10.91 21.54 -4.50
N ILE A 41 9.97 22.30 -5.05
CA ILE A 41 9.89 23.74 -4.90
C ILE A 41 9.31 24.03 -3.52
N PHE A 42 10.11 24.65 -2.66
CA PHE A 42 9.72 25.02 -1.30
C PHE A 42 8.82 26.26 -1.30
N ILE A 43 7.68 26.13 -0.65
CA ILE A 43 6.72 27.19 -0.37
C ILE A 43 6.76 27.42 1.14
N ASN A 44 7.12 28.63 1.56
CA ASN A 44 7.23 28.99 2.97
C ASN A 44 6.18 30.04 3.32
N GLU A 45 5.64 29.91 4.53
CA GLU A 45 4.60 30.74 5.15
C GLU A 45 3.19 30.50 4.55
N VAL A 46 2.20 30.35 5.43
CA VAL A 46 0.80 30.01 5.08
C VAL A 46 0.16 31.05 4.12
N VAL A 47 0.68 32.28 4.09
CA VAL A 47 0.28 33.32 3.14
C VAL A 47 0.64 32.91 1.69
N ALA A 48 1.81 32.31 1.47
CA ALA A 48 2.24 31.82 0.16
C ALA A 48 1.43 30.61 -0.32
N HIS A 49 0.79 29.87 0.59
CA HIS A 49 -0.14 28.79 0.22
C HIS A 49 -1.42 29.34 -0.45
N ASN A 50 -1.73 30.64 -0.32
CA ASN A 50 -2.88 31.32 -0.96
C ASN A 50 -4.24 30.60 -0.75
N ARG A 51 -4.43 29.99 0.43
CA ARG A 51 -5.61 29.18 0.83
C ARG A 51 -5.73 27.80 0.15
N ALA A 52 -4.75 27.36 -0.63
CA ALA A 52 -4.70 26.00 -1.13
C ALA A 52 -4.47 24.99 0.01
N LEU A 53 -5.00 23.78 -0.16
CA LEU A 53 -4.94 22.67 0.77
C LEU A 53 -3.95 21.60 0.30
N SER A 54 -3.50 20.74 1.21
CA SER A 54 -2.64 19.61 0.85
C SER A 54 -3.42 18.61 -0.02
N GLY A 55 -2.94 18.37 -1.24
CA GLY A 55 -3.60 17.59 -2.28
C GLY A 55 -4.10 18.42 -3.46
N ASP A 56 -4.17 19.76 -3.35
CA ASP A 56 -4.62 20.63 -4.44
C ASP A 56 -3.58 20.67 -5.59
N LEU A 57 -4.07 20.67 -6.83
CA LEU A 57 -3.27 20.95 -8.02
C LEU A 57 -3.12 22.47 -8.17
N VAL A 58 -1.97 23.00 -7.73
CA VAL A 58 -1.70 24.43 -7.67
C VAL A 58 -0.80 24.90 -8.81
N VAL A 59 -0.81 26.20 -9.07
CA VAL A 59 0.15 26.90 -9.93
C VAL A 59 0.91 27.91 -9.09
N VAL A 60 2.24 27.84 -9.13
CA VAL A 60 3.15 28.74 -8.41
C VAL A 60 3.97 29.58 -9.38
N LYS A 61 4.45 30.72 -8.89
CA LYS A 61 5.49 31.52 -9.54
C LYS A 61 6.75 31.42 -8.69
N LEU A 62 7.90 31.14 -9.31
CA LEU A 62 9.19 31.22 -8.61
C LEU A 62 9.45 32.68 -8.18
N LEU A 63 9.97 32.85 -6.97
CA LEU A 63 10.56 34.11 -6.53
C LEU A 63 11.94 34.31 -7.19
N PRO A 64 12.45 35.56 -7.27
CA PRO A 64 13.85 35.81 -7.64
C PRO A 64 14.83 35.02 -6.74
N GLU A 65 15.97 34.59 -7.29
CA GLU A 65 16.93 33.71 -6.60
C GLU A 65 17.47 34.31 -5.30
N GLU A 66 17.56 35.64 -5.21
CA GLU A 66 17.98 36.38 -4.03
C GLU A 66 16.99 36.24 -2.84
N GLN A 67 15.79 35.72 -3.09
CA GLN A 67 14.75 35.46 -2.09
C GLN A 67 14.65 33.97 -1.72
N TRP A 68 15.46 33.10 -2.32
CA TRP A 68 15.41 31.66 -2.06
C TRP A 68 16.01 31.33 -0.68
N LYS A 69 15.18 30.80 0.23
CA LYS A 69 15.61 30.39 1.56
C LYS A 69 16.38 29.06 1.48
N VAL A 70 17.68 29.08 1.76
CA VAL A 70 18.50 27.87 1.86
C VAL A 70 18.09 27.06 3.10
N ILE A 71 17.38 25.95 2.89
CA ILE A 71 17.02 25.02 3.98
C ILE A 71 18.30 24.30 4.43
N LYS A 72 18.76 24.61 5.65
CA LYS A 72 19.78 23.82 6.34
C LYS A 72 19.13 22.83 7.32
N PRO A 73 19.70 21.62 7.52
CA PRO A 73 19.25 20.67 8.53
C PRO A 73 19.77 21.04 9.94
N GLU A 74 19.26 22.12 10.54
CA GLU A 74 19.70 22.64 11.86
C GLU A 74 18.65 22.41 12.98
N SER A 75 18.60 21.17 13.47
CA SER A 75 18.67 20.75 14.90
C SER A 75 17.93 21.47 16.06
N THR A 76 17.07 22.47 15.87
CA THR A 76 16.39 23.20 16.97
C THR A 76 14.86 23.22 16.86
N ASP A 77 14.25 22.04 16.93
CA ASP A 77 12.80 21.91 17.10
C ASP A 77 12.39 22.16 18.57
N ARG A 78 11.69 23.27 18.83
CA ARG A 78 10.76 23.40 19.96
C ARG A 78 9.36 23.27 19.43
N GLU A 79 8.69 22.17 19.78
CA GLU A 79 7.31 21.90 19.33
C GLU A 79 6.31 22.86 20.01
N THR A 80 5.27 23.24 19.26
CA THR A 80 4.03 23.81 19.81
C THR A 80 2.87 22.88 19.43
N GLU A 81 2.12 22.44 20.44
CA GLU A 81 1.12 21.38 20.32
C GLU A 81 -0.13 21.82 19.53
N VAL A 82 -0.42 21.20 18.38
CA VAL A 82 -1.79 21.12 17.82
C VAL A 82 -2.00 19.81 17.07
N ALA A 83 -3.17 19.18 17.22
CA ALA A 83 -3.56 18.00 16.44
C ALA A 83 -3.97 18.36 14.98
N TYR A 84 -3.82 17.38 14.08
CA TYR A 84 -4.16 17.45 12.65
C TYR A 84 -5.41 18.29 12.31
N HIS A 85 -5.21 19.44 11.66
CA HIS A 85 -6.26 20.24 11.02
C HIS A 85 -5.85 20.55 9.57
N ARG A 86 -6.19 19.66 8.62
CA ARG A 86 -6.01 19.88 7.17
C ARG A 86 -7.33 20.25 6.43
N VAL A 87 -8.37 20.62 7.19
CA VAL A 87 -9.70 20.98 6.67
C VAL A 87 -10.24 22.21 7.44
N PRO A 88 -10.79 23.24 6.78
CA PRO A 88 -11.47 24.34 7.46
C PRO A 88 -12.80 23.88 8.10
N ARG A 89 -13.28 24.62 9.10
CA ARG A 89 -14.51 24.26 9.85
C ARG A 89 -15.75 24.30 8.94
N ILE A 90 -16.56 23.25 8.99
CA ILE A 90 -17.82 23.11 8.26
C ILE A 90 -18.96 23.67 9.12
N TYR A 91 -19.88 24.43 8.52
CA TYR A 91 -21.12 24.84 9.18
C TYR A 91 -22.16 23.72 9.12
N VAL A 92 -22.55 23.20 10.29
CA VAL A 92 -23.72 22.33 10.47
C VAL A 92 -24.87 23.21 10.99
N PRO A 93 -26.08 23.18 10.41
CA PRO A 93 -27.22 23.92 10.95
C PRO A 93 -27.61 23.38 12.33
N LEU A 94 -27.89 24.27 13.30
CA LEU A 94 -28.18 23.88 14.69
C LEU A 94 -29.37 22.91 14.85
N LYS A 95 -30.30 22.89 13.89
CA LYS A 95 -31.43 21.93 13.82
C LYS A 95 -30.99 20.48 13.59
N ASP A 96 -29.81 20.27 13.03
CA ASP A 96 -29.23 18.96 12.69
C ASP A 96 -28.22 18.49 13.74
N CYS A 97 -28.04 19.28 14.82
CA CYS A 97 -27.26 18.89 16.00
C CYS A 97 -28.16 18.24 17.07
N PRO A 98 -27.64 17.35 17.94
CA PRO A 98 -28.40 16.83 19.08
C PRO A 98 -28.90 17.96 19.99
N GLN A 99 -30.13 17.90 20.50
CA GLN A 99 -30.67 18.95 21.38
C GLN A 99 -29.80 19.24 22.62
N ALA A 100 -29.16 18.20 23.17
CA ALA A 100 -28.23 18.36 24.29
C ALA A 100 -26.89 19.00 23.90
N PHE A 101 -26.46 18.94 22.63
CA PHE A 101 -25.26 19.64 22.14
C PHE A 101 -25.42 21.16 22.21
N VAL A 102 -26.63 21.67 21.93
CA VAL A 102 -26.95 23.10 22.02
C VAL A 102 -26.90 23.60 23.47
N MET A 103 -27.33 22.77 24.42
CA MET A 103 -27.38 23.12 25.85
C MET A 103 -26.06 22.88 26.59
N ARG A 104 -25.29 21.86 26.22
CA ARG A 104 -24.04 21.44 26.88
C ARG A 104 -22.99 20.97 25.86
N PRO A 105 -22.43 21.89 25.05
CA PRO A 105 -21.45 21.52 24.00
C PRO A 105 -20.17 20.90 24.56
N LYS A 106 -19.82 21.16 25.83
CA LYS A 106 -18.65 20.57 26.50
C LYS A 106 -18.75 19.05 26.66
N ASP A 107 -19.95 18.49 26.79
CA ASP A 107 -20.18 17.04 26.89
C ASP A 107 -19.69 16.30 25.63
N TYR A 108 -19.69 17.00 24.49
CA TYR A 108 -19.39 16.46 23.16
C TYR A 108 -17.95 16.72 22.70
N THR A 109 -17.07 17.23 23.57
CA THR A 109 -15.68 17.60 23.23
C THR A 109 -14.87 16.43 22.63
N ASN A 110 -15.23 15.19 22.98
CA ASN A 110 -14.60 13.96 22.49
C ASN A 110 -15.50 13.14 21.53
N THR A 111 -16.56 13.75 20.96
CA THR A 111 -17.53 13.04 20.09
C THR A 111 -17.25 13.30 18.61
N LEU A 112 -17.11 12.22 17.83
CA LEU A 112 -16.96 12.29 16.37
C LEU A 112 -18.34 12.36 15.69
N PHE A 113 -18.47 13.25 14.70
CA PHE A 113 -19.68 13.42 13.89
C PHE A 113 -19.39 13.15 12.41
N ILE A 114 -20.34 12.57 11.69
CA ILE A 114 -20.28 12.28 10.24
C ILE A 114 -21.56 12.83 9.60
N CYS A 115 -21.45 13.43 8.41
CA CYS A 115 -22.56 14.04 7.67
C CYS A 115 -22.53 13.61 6.20
N HIS A 116 -23.69 13.28 5.62
CA HIS A 116 -23.84 12.81 4.23
C HIS A 116 -25.21 13.23 3.65
N ILE A 117 -25.33 13.21 2.32
CA ILE A 117 -26.54 13.53 1.53
C ILE A 117 -27.14 12.23 0.95
N VAL A 118 -28.45 12.17 0.69
CA VAL A 118 -29.27 10.93 0.63
C VAL A 118 -30.21 10.81 -0.59
N ASP A 119 -30.40 9.56 -1.07
CA ASP A 119 -31.36 9.01 -2.08
C ASP A 119 -31.26 9.48 -3.56
N TRP A 120 -31.81 8.79 -4.59
CA TRP A 120 -32.86 7.73 -4.66
C TRP A 120 -32.59 6.59 -5.71
N LYS A 121 -33.60 5.86 -6.23
CA LYS A 121 -33.57 4.46 -6.78
C LYS A 121 -34.59 4.22 -7.96
N GLU A 122 -34.80 3.07 -8.66
CA GLU A 122 -34.13 1.83 -9.21
C GLU A 122 -35.22 1.00 -9.99
N ASP A 123 -34.91 0.04 -10.93
CA ASP A 123 -35.76 -1.17 -11.26
C ASP A 123 -35.32 -2.13 -12.45
N ASN A 124 -34.97 -3.41 -12.15
CA ASN A 124 -34.94 -4.66 -13.02
C ASN A 124 -33.87 -4.77 -14.19
N ASN A 125 -33.63 -5.86 -14.99
CA ASN A 125 -34.24 -7.20 -15.28
C ASN A 125 -33.21 -8.30 -15.79
N PHE A 126 -33.57 -9.36 -16.59
CA PHE A 126 -32.79 -10.62 -16.83
C PHE A 126 -32.67 -11.24 -18.28
N ALA A 127 -31.69 -12.16 -18.49
CA ALA A 127 -31.60 -13.22 -19.56
C ALA A 127 -30.63 -14.41 -19.17
N LEU A 128 -30.38 -15.43 -20.03
CA LEU A 128 -29.94 -16.82 -19.66
C LEU A 128 -28.82 -17.51 -20.52
N GLU A 129 -28.23 -18.62 -19.97
CA GLU A 129 -27.42 -19.73 -20.61
C GLU A 129 -25.95 -19.45 -21.09
N GLN A 130 -24.99 -20.40 -21.27
CA GLN A 130 -24.86 -21.89 -21.10
C GLN A 130 -23.36 -22.30 -20.83
N LEU A 131 -23.05 -23.46 -20.19
CA LEU A 131 -21.73 -23.82 -19.58
C LEU A 131 -20.89 -24.94 -20.28
N ALA A 132 -19.54 -24.89 -20.20
CA ALA A 132 -18.65 -25.96 -20.70
C ALA A 132 -17.24 -26.09 -20.03
N LYS A 133 -16.86 -27.35 -19.73
CA LYS A 133 -15.51 -27.90 -19.38
C LYS A 133 -14.79 -27.47 -18.08
N SER A 134 -14.12 -28.46 -17.48
CA SER A 134 -13.20 -28.32 -16.33
C SER A 134 -11.74 -28.09 -16.78
N LEU A 135 -10.95 -27.40 -15.96
CA LEU A 135 -9.62 -26.86 -16.25
C LEU A 135 -8.54 -27.34 -15.23
N GLY A 136 -7.26 -27.15 -15.54
CA GLY A 136 -6.14 -27.43 -14.61
C GLY A 136 -5.52 -28.84 -14.65
N GLN A 137 -6.03 -29.73 -15.52
CA GLN A 137 -5.38 -31.02 -15.78
C GLN A 137 -4.20 -30.87 -16.76
N PRO A 138 -3.14 -31.71 -16.65
CA PRO A 138 -2.08 -31.76 -17.65
C PRO A 138 -2.63 -32.30 -18.98
N LEU A 139 -2.26 -31.65 -20.08
CA LEU A 139 -2.60 -32.05 -21.44
C LEU A 139 -1.71 -33.24 -21.90
N PRO A 140 -2.10 -33.99 -22.94
CA PRO A 140 -1.36 -35.18 -23.39
C PRO A 140 0.09 -34.95 -23.85
N ASP A 141 0.48 -33.69 -24.07
CA ASP A 141 1.84 -33.27 -24.43
C ASP A 141 2.67 -32.78 -23.22
N GLY A 142 2.15 -32.89 -21.99
CA GLY A 142 2.82 -32.47 -20.76
C GLY A 142 2.74 -30.97 -20.45
N SER A 143 2.03 -30.19 -21.28
CA SER A 143 1.67 -28.81 -20.97
C SER A 143 0.43 -28.72 -20.06
N PHE A 144 0.12 -27.55 -19.53
CA PHE A 144 -1.03 -27.30 -18.65
C PHE A 144 -2.01 -26.31 -19.27
N GLU A 145 -3.30 -26.54 -19.11
CA GLU A 145 -4.34 -25.56 -19.41
C GLU A 145 -4.77 -24.88 -18.11
N VAL A 146 -4.50 -23.57 -17.98
CA VAL A 146 -4.76 -22.77 -16.78
C VAL A 146 -5.68 -21.62 -17.14
N GLY A 147 -6.80 -21.49 -16.41
CA GLY A 147 -7.73 -20.38 -16.52
C GLY A 147 -7.68 -19.45 -15.31
N VAL A 148 -7.76 -18.15 -15.55
CA VAL A 148 -8.15 -17.15 -14.57
C VAL A 148 -9.50 -16.58 -14.96
N HIS A 149 -10.46 -16.71 -14.05
CA HIS A 149 -11.85 -16.33 -14.26
C HIS A 149 -12.17 -15.13 -13.35
N ILE A 150 -12.34 -13.95 -13.93
CA ILE A 150 -12.66 -12.72 -13.18
C ILE A 150 -14.15 -12.46 -13.31
N ALA A 151 -14.81 -12.00 -12.24
CA ALA A 151 -16.23 -11.65 -12.27
C ALA A 151 -16.55 -10.61 -13.35
N ASP A 152 -17.53 -10.88 -14.22
CA ASP A 152 -17.92 -9.95 -15.29
C ASP A 152 -18.83 -8.85 -14.76
N VAL A 153 -18.22 -7.87 -14.09
CA VAL A 153 -18.91 -6.65 -13.63
C VAL A 153 -19.37 -5.79 -14.81
N SER A 154 -18.70 -5.85 -15.96
CA SER A 154 -19.06 -5.07 -17.17
C SER A 154 -20.39 -5.49 -17.79
N TYR A 155 -20.87 -6.70 -17.50
CA TYR A 155 -22.23 -7.13 -17.82
C TYR A 155 -23.30 -6.40 -16.98
N PHE A 156 -23.06 -6.22 -15.67
CA PHE A 156 -24.03 -5.64 -14.73
C PHE A 156 -23.94 -4.11 -14.63
N VAL A 157 -22.77 -3.53 -14.92
CA VAL A 157 -22.52 -2.08 -14.86
C VAL A 157 -22.45 -1.52 -16.28
N SER A 158 -23.62 -1.23 -16.86
CA SER A 158 -23.70 -0.59 -18.17
C SER A 158 -23.12 0.83 -18.11
N GLU A 159 -22.23 1.15 -19.05
CA GLU A 159 -21.60 2.48 -19.17
C GLU A 159 -22.66 3.59 -19.32
N GLY A 160 -22.43 4.74 -18.68
CA GLY A 160 -23.38 5.86 -18.72
C GLY A 160 -24.66 5.65 -17.91
N SER A 161 -24.78 4.57 -17.14
CA SER A 161 -25.84 4.39 -16.13
C SER A 161 -25.54 5.20 -14.85
N ASP A 162 -26.52 5.32 -13.95
CA ASP A 162 -26.26 5.90 -12.62
C ASP A 162 -25.38 5.03 -11.72
N LEU A 163 -25.42 3.70 -11.95
CA LEU A 163 -24.54 2.74 -11.30
C LEU A 163 -23.08 2.93 -11.74
N ASP A 164 -22.85 3.11 -13.04
CA ASP A 164 -21.54 3.48 -13.59
C ASP A 164 -21.08 4.85 -13.06
N ARG A 165 -21.93 5.89 -13.11
CA ARG A 165 -21.61 7.22 -12.55
C ARG A 165 -21.18 7.17 -11.08
N VAL A 166 -21.84 6.36 -10.24
CA VAL A 166 -21.45 6.24 -8.82
C VAL A 166 -20.22 5.36 -8.61
N ALA A 167 -20.04 4.31 -9.43
CA ALA A 167 -18.84 3.48 -9.44
C ALA A 167 -17.60 4.31 -9.81
N ALA A 168 -17.65 5.06 -10.91
CA ALA A 168 -16.60 5.99 -11.34
C ALA A 168 -16.28 7.04 -10.28
N LYS A 169 -17.29 7.63 -9.63
CA LYS A 169 -17.14 8.66 -8.58
C LYS A 169 -16.45 8.14 -7.32
N ARG A 170 -16.66 6.86 -6.97
CA ARG A 170 -15.98 6.16 -5.86
C ARG A 170 -14.60 5.64 -6.28
N ALA A 171 -14.50 5.13 -7.51
CA ALA A 171 -13.37 4.49 -8.20
C ALA A 171 -12.71 3.29 -7.51
N THR A 172 -12.86 3.12 -6.19
CA THR A 172 -12.36 1.95 -5.44
C THR A 172 -13.16 1.71 -4.16
N SER A 173 -13.16 0.47 -3.68
CA SER A 173 -13.60 0.13 -2.33
C SER A 173 -12.56 0.57 -1.27
N VAL A 174 -13.00 0.88 -0.06
CA VAL A 174 -12.12 1.24 1.07
C VAL A 174 -12.23 0.18 2.17
N TYR A 175 -11.11 -0.48 2.48
CA TYR A 175 -11.06 -1.59 3.43
C TYR A 175 -10.63 -1.12 4.82
N LEU A 176 -11.59 -0.79 5.68
CA LEU A 176 -11.30 -0.45 7.09
C LEU A 176 -11.22 -1.72 7.93
N VAL A 177 -10.50 -1.65 9.05
CA VAL A 177 -10.27 -2.79 9.97
C VAL A 177 -11.56 -3.49 10.40
N GLN A 178 -12.66 -2.74 10.56
CA GLN A 178 -13.95 -3.25 11.01
C GLN A 178 -15.05 -3.31 9.93
N LYS A 179 -14.81 -2.79 8.72
CA LYS A 179 -15.81 -2.79 7.62
C LYS A 179 -15.22 -2.41 6.25
N VAL A 180 -15.84 -2.91 5.18
CA VAL A 180 -15.57 -2.44 3.81
C VAL A 180 -16.60 -1.37 3.41
N ILE A 181 -16.13 -0.29 2.78
CA ILE A 181 -16.96 0.66 2.05
C ILE A 181 -16.87 0.29 0.58
N HIS A 182 -17.91 -0.37 0.06
CA HIS A 182 -17.90 -0.97 -1.27
C HIS A 182 -18.00 0.08 -2.39
N MET A 183 -17.34 -0.16 -3.52
CA MET A 183 -17.52 0.62 -4.75
C MET A 183 -18.95 0.47 -5.30
N LEU A 184 -19.44 -0.76 -5.42
CA LEU A 184 -20.76 -1.11 -5.93
C LEU A 184 -21.76 -1.40 -4.79
N PRO A 185 -23.08 -1.51 -5.07
CA PRO A 185 -24.06 -2.06 -4.14
C PRO A 185 -23.71 -3.48 -3.67
N ARG A 186 -24.09 -3.82 -2.42
CA ARG A 186 -23.82 -5.13 -1.82
C ARG A 186 -24.34 -6.30 -2.64
N LEU A 187 -25.54 -6.19 -3.19
CA LEU A 187 -26.13 -7.20 -4.10
C LEU A 187 -25.17 -7.59 -5.23
N LEU A 188 -24.40 -6.64 -5.78
CA LEU A 188 -23.38 -6.94 -6.78
C LEU A 188 -22.08 -7.45 -6.15
N CYS A 189 -21.58 -6.81 -5.08
CA CYS A 189 -20.31 -7.20 -4.45
C CYS A 189 -20.32 -8.56 -3.74
N GLU A 190 -21.44 -8.97 -3.14
CA GLU A 190 -21.53 -10.06 -2.18
C GLU A 190 -22.30 -11.28 -2.74
N GLU A 191 -23.25 -11.05 -3.66
CA GLU A 191 -24.14 -12.09 -4.19
C GLU A 191 -23.96 -12.32 -5.70
N LEU A 192 -24.24 -11.33 -6.55
CA LEU A 192 -24.32 -11.50 -8.01
C LEU A 192 -22.94 -11.66 -8.67
N CYS A 193 -22.05 -10.68 -8.53
CA CYS A 193 -20.70 -10.73 -9.12
C CYS A 193 -19.71 -11.53 -8.26
N SER A 194 -20.00 -11.74 -6.97
CA SER A 194 -19.18 -12.60 -6.11
C SER A 194 -19.16 -14.03 -6.65
N LEU A 195 -17.96 -14.58 -6.88
CA LEU A 195 -17.74 -15.95 -7.33
C LEU A 195 -17.95 -16.94 -6.16
N ASN A 196 -19.18 -16.97 -5.66
CA ASN A 196 -19.64 -17.88 -4.62
C ASN A 196 -19.82 -19.29 -5.19
N PRO A 197 -19.54 -20.34 -4.40
CA PRO A 197 -19.58 -21.72 -4.89
C PRO A 197 -21.00 -22.26 -5.02
N MET A 198 -21.16 -23.30 -5.83
CA MET A 198 -22.43 -23.99 -6.10
C MET A 198 -23.49 -23.08 -6.74
N THR A 199 -23.05 -22.09 -7.52
CA THR A 199 -23.89 -21.16 -8.26
C THR A 199 -23.22 -20.72 -9.57
N ASP A 200 -23.98 -20.69 -10.66
CA ASP A 200 -23.55 -20.11 -11.94
C ASP A 200 -23.12 -18.64 -11.82
N LYS A 201 -21.99 -18.29 -12.45
CA LYS A 201 -21.40 -16.94 -12.46
C LYS A 201 -20.86 -16.53 -13.82
N LEU A 202 -21.29 -15.35 -14.26
CA LEU A 202 -20.74 -14.67 -15.43
C LEU A 202 -19.33 -14.16 -15.14
N THR A 203 -18.40 -14.47 -16.04
CA THR A 203 -16.97 -14.22 -15.87
C THR A 203 -16.33 -13.73 -17.17
N PHE A 204 -15.33 -12.86 -17.05
CA PHE A 204 -14.37 -12.57 -18.10
C PHE A 204 -13.13 -13.41 -17.82
N SER A 205 -12.84 -14.34 -18.72
CA SER A 205 -11.77 -15.32 -18.56
C SER A 205 -10.57 -15.02 -19.43
N VAL A 206 -9.39 -15.32 -18.88
CA VAL A 206 -8.13 -15.47 -19.60
C VAL A 206 -7.68 -16.92 -19.42
N ILE A 207 -7.41 -17.63 -20.50
CA ILE A 207 -7.01 -19.05 -20.47
C ILE A 207 -5.71 -19.18 -21.26
N TRP A 208 -4.73 -19.88 -20.69
CA TRP A 208 -3.46 -20.16 -21.35
C TRP A 208 -3.18 -21.65 -21.44
N LYS A 209 -2.46 -22.01 -22.51
CA LYS A 209 -1.65 -23.23 -22.54
C LYS A 209 -0.24 -22.87 -22.08
N LEU A 210 0.22 -23.44 -20.97
CA LEU A 210 1.52 -23.14 -20.33
C LEU A 210 2.45 -24.36 -20.36
N THR A 211 3.76 -24.14 -20.46
CA THR A 211 4.76 -25.16 -20.10
C THR A 211 4.83 -25.36 -18.57
N PRO A 212 5.45 -26.45 -18.06
CA PRO A 212 5.67 -26.63 -16.62
C PRO A 212 6.47 -25.49 -15.96
N GLU A 213 7.26 -24.75 -16.74
CA GLU A 213 8.02 -23.57 -16.32
C GLU A 213 7.23 -22.25 -16.45
N GLY A 214 5.94 -22.31 -16.82
CA GLY A 214 5.05 -21.15 -16.93
C GLY A 214 5.12 -20.38 -18.25
N LYS A 215 5.83 -20.88 -19.27
CA LYS A 215 5.92 -20.18 -20.57
C LYS A 215 4.61 -20.32 -21.34
N ILE A 216 4.05 -19.19 -21.80
CA ILE A 216 2.84 -19.18 -22.63
C ILE A 216 3.13 -19.79 -24.00
N LEU A 217 2.39 -20.85 -24.34
CA LEU A 217 2.34 -21.48 -25.66
C LEU A 217 1.16 -20.98 -26.50
N ALA A 218 0.04 -20.66 -25.84
CA ALA A 218 -1.14 -20.04 -26.44
C ALA A 218 -1.93 -19.26 -25.37
N GLU A 219 -2.64 -18.21 -25.81
CA GLU A 219 -3.52 -17.39 -24.97
C GLU A 219 -4.93 -17.30 -25.61
N TRP A 220 -5.95 -17.28 -24.76
CA TRP A 220 -7.35 -17.07 -25.14
C TRP A 220 -8.03 -16.12 -24.14
N PHE A 221 -8.98 -15.33 -24.64
CA PHE A 221 -9.73 -14.35 -23.86
C PHE A 221 -11.20 -14.45 -24.26
N GLY A 222 -12.11 -14.36 -23.30
CA GLY A 222 -13.53 -14.27 -23.61
C GLY A 222 -14.46 -14.24 -22.40
N ARG A 223 -15.72 -13.91 -22.65
CA ARG A 223 -16.80 -14.05 -21.66
C ARG A 223 -17.18 -15.53 -21.52
N THR A 224 -17.46 -15.95 -20.29
CA THR A 224 -17.69 -17.33 -19.87
C THR A 224 -18.72 -17.39 -18.75
N ILE A 225 -19.25 -18.58 -18.50
CA ILE A 225 -20.00 -18.92 -17.29
C ILE A 225 -19.27 -20.05 -16.57
N ILE A 226 -19.19 -19.99 -15.25
CA ILE A 226 -18.59 -21.01 -14.39
C ILE A 226 -19.51 -21.30 -13.19
N ASP A 227 -19.41 -22.50 -12.63
CA ASP A 227 -19.75 -22.74 -11.22
C ASP A 227 -18.43 -23.02 -10.46
N SER A 228 -18.29 -22.42 -9.28
CA SER A 228 -17.12 -22.63 -8.42
C SER A 228 -17.37 -23.85 -7.51
N CYS A 229 -16.61 -24.91 -7.70
CA CYS A 229 -16.83 -26.16 -6.98
C CYS A 229 -16.56 -26.10 -5.46
N ALA A 230 -15.75 -25.14 -4.99
CA ALA A 230 -15.42 -24.95 -3.58
C ALA A 230 -14.80 -23.56 -3.30
N LYS A 231 -15.09 -22.97 -2.13
CA LYS A 231 -14.51 -21.69 -1.68
C LYS A 231 -13.37 -21.92 -0.68
N LEU A 232 -12.16 -22.12 -1.19
CA LEU A 232 -10.96 -22.35 -0.37
C LEU A 232 -10.52 -21.08 0.38
N SER A 233 -9.88 -21.26 1.55
CA SER A 233 -9.16 -20.20 2.26
C SER A 233 -7.66 -20.30 2.00
N TYR A 234 -6.90 -19.21 2.14
CA TYR A 234 -5.43 -19.24 2.00
C TYR A 234 -4.77 -20.25 2.97
N LYS A 235 -5.29 -20.41 4.19
CA LYS A 235 -4.79 -21.42 5.16
C LYS A 235 -4.94 -22.85 4.62
N LEU A 236 -6.10 -23.16 4.02
CA LEU A 236 -6.38 -24.48 3.44
C LEU A 236 -5.63 -24.71 2.11
N ALA A 237 -5.52 -23.68 1.27
CA ALA A 237 -4.70 -23.73 0.07
C ALA A 237 -3.21 -23.92 0.43
N GLN A 238 -2.74 -23.41 1.57
CA GLN A 238 -1.39 -23.66 2.07
C GLN A 238 -1.22 -25.10 2.55
N SER A 239 -2.13 -25.67 3.36
CA SER A 239 -2.00 -27.08 3.74
C SER A 239 -2.08 -28.02 2.53
N MET A 240 -2.80 -27.64 1.46
CA MET A 240 -2.74 -28.33 0.17
C MET A 240 -1.38 -28.26 -0.52
N THR A 241 -0.63 -27.16 -0.42
CA THR A 241 0.74 -27.06 -0.97
C THR A 241 1.78 -27.76 -0.10
N ASP A 242 1.61 -27.72 1.21
CA ASP A 242 2.55 -28.30 2.18
C ASP A 242 2.45 -29.84 2.18
N SER A 243 1.23 -30.38 2.31
CA SER A 243 0.95 -31.83 2.32
C SER A 243 0.83 -32.40 0.91
N THR A 244 1.95 -32.51 0.20
CA THR A 244 1.99 -32.99 -1.21
C THR A 244 1.56 -34.45 -1.42
N THR A 245 1.50 -35.27 -0.37
CA THR A 245 1.15 -36.71 -0.42
C THR A 245 0.10 -37.17 0.59
N GLU A 246 -0.25 -36.34 1.57
CA GLU A 246 -1.19 -36.69 2.64
C GLU A 246 -2.60 -36.19 2.32
N LYS A 247 -3.61 -36.97 2.72
CA LYS A 247 -5.02 -36.63 2.47
C LYS A 247 -5.49 -35.71 3.61
N ILE A 248 -5.79 -34.45 3.28
CA ILE A 248 -6.46 -33.51 4.21
C ILE A 248 -7.79 -34.12 4.66
N SER A 249 -8.15 -33.93 5.94
CA SER A 249 -9.42 -34.44 6.48
C SER A 249 -10.60 -33.83 5.74
N GLU A 250 -11.60 -34.65 5.40
CA GLU A 250 -12.83 -34.18 4.76
C GLU A 250 -13.67 -33.29 5.70
N GLU A 251 -13.36 -33.28 7.00
CA GLU A 251 -13.91 -32.37 8.01
C GLU A 251 -13.30 -30.95 7.99
N GLU A 252 -12.10 -30.78 7.42
CA GLU A 252 -11.42 -29.47 7.31
C GLU A 252 -11.73 -28.74 5.99
N LEU A 253 -12.38 -29.42 5.05
CA LEU A 253 -12.73 -28.87 3.74
C LEU A 253 -14.04 -28.06 3.81
N PRO A 254 -14.15 -26.95 3.06
CA PRO A 254 -15.44 -26.30 2.83
C PRO A 254 -16.37 -27.25 2.05
N PRO A 255 -17.68 -26.95 1.97
CA PRO A 255 -18.58 -27.66 1.07
C PRO A 255 -18.02 -27.70 -0.37
N ILE A 256 -17.92 -28.91 -0.91
CA ILE A 256 -17.46 -29.22 -2.27
C ILE A 256 -18.66 -29.68 -3.11
N PHE A 257 -18.74 -29.25 -4.36
CA PHE A 257 -19.80 -29.67 -5.29
C PHE A 257 -19.72 -31.19 -5.55
N PRO A 258 -20.82 -31.97 -5.45
CA PRO A 258 -20.76 -33.44 -5.40
C PRO A 258 -20.10 -34.16 -6.58
N GLU A 259 -19.99 -33.50 -7.74
CA GLU A 259 -19.34 -34.04 -8.94
C GLU A 259 -17.81 -33.93 -8.93
N HIS A 260 -17.23 -33.23 -7.94
CA HIS A 260 -15.78 -33.04 -7.80
C HIS A 260 -15.23 -33.68 -6.55
N SER A 261 -14.10 -34.39 -6.69
CA SER A 261 -13.42 -34.99 -5.54
C SER A 261 -12.43 -34.02 -4.88
N SER A 262 -12.27 -34.15 -3.56
CA SER A 262 -11.21 -33.48 -2.78
C SER A 262 -9.82 -33.65 -3.41
N LYS A 263 -9.52 -34.83 -3.99
CA LYS A 263 -8.25 -35.12 -4.66
C LYS A 263 -8.04 -34.27 -5.93
N GLU A 264 -9.08 -34.03 -6.72
CA GLU A 264 -8.99 -33.19 -7.92
C GLU A 264 -8.75 -31.73 -7.54
N ILE A 265 -9.43 -31.24 -6.51
CA ILE A 265 -9.23 -29.87 -5.98
C ILE A 265 -7.80 -29.70 -5.44
N HIS A 266 -7.30 -30.68 -4.68
CA HIS A 266 -5.92 -30.70 -4.18
C HIS A 266 -4.90 -30.68 -5.34
N GLN A 267 -5.13 -31.47 -6.40
CA GLN A 267 -4.28 -31.46 -7.59
C GLN A 267 -4.38 -30.15 -8.39
N ALA A 268 -5.56 -29.53 -8.43
CA ALA A 268 -5.81 -28.24 -9.06
C ALA A 268 -5.22 -27.05 -8.28
N VAL A 269 -4.82 -27.23 -7.02
CA VAL A 269 -3.96 -26.28 -6.28
C VAL A 269 -2.48 -26.61 -6.51
N LEU A 270 -2.08 -27.88 -6.43
CA LEU A 270 -0.69 -28.32 -6.57
C LEU A 270 -0.10 -28.09 -7.98
N ASN A 271 -0.89 -28.19 -9.04
CA ASN A 271 -0.41 -27.96 -10.41
C ASN A 271 -0.09 -26.45 -10.65
N PRO A 272 -1.02 -25.50 -10.44
CA PRO A 272 -0.71 -24.07 -10.54
C PRO A 272 0.35 -23.61 -9.54
N HIS A 273 0.41 -24.15 -8.31
CA HIS A 273 1.46 -23.80 -7.34
C HIS A 273 2.88 -24.04 -7.90
N LYS A 274 3.11 -25.21 -8.52
CA LYS A 274 4.42 -25.54 -9.13
C LYS A 274 4.79 -24.58 -10.25
N ILE A 275 3.82 -24.20 -11.08
CA ILE A 275 4.00 -23.24 -12.18
C ILE A 275 4.26 -21.83 -11.64
N ALA A 276 3.50 -21.39 -10.63
CA ALA A 276 3.68 -20.10 -9.96
C ALA A 276 5.08 -19.98 -9.32
N ASN A 277 5.61 -21.04 -8.72
CA ASN A 277 6.98 -21.03 -8.19
C ASN A 277 8.03 -20.77 -9.30
N GLN A 278 7.83 -21.29 -10.52
CA GLN A 278 8.71 -21.01 -11.66
C GLN A 278 8.49 -19.61 -12.25
N LEU A 279 7.24 -19.17 -12.41
CA LEU A 279 6.89 -17.81 -12.81
C LEU A 279 7.54 -16.77 -11.87
N ARG A 280 7.38 -16.95 -10.56
CA ARG A 280 8.01 -16.10 -9.53
C ARG A 280 9.53 -16.11 -9.67
N ARG A 281 10.14 -17.30 -9.75
CA ARG A 281 11.61 -17.42 -9.86
C ARG A 281 12.14 -16.70 -11.09
N GLN A 282 11.49 -16.86 -12.24
CA GLN A 282 11.86 -16.17 -13.48
C GLN A 282 11.68 -14.65 -13.31
N ARG A 283 10.53 -14.20 -12.76
CA ARG A 283 10.24 -12.79 -12.52
C ARG A 283 11.24 -12.08 -11.60
N PHE A 284 11.80 -12.77 -10.59
CA PHE A 284 12.89 -12.22 -9.78
C PHE A 284 14.24 -12.23 -10.51
N VAL A 285 14.53 -13.21 -11.36
CA VAL A 285 15.70 -13.20 -12.26
C VAL A 285 15.61 -12.08 -13.30
N ASP A 286 14.40 -11.77 -13.77
CA ASP A 286 14.10 -10.65 -14.69
C ASP A 286 14.14 -9.27 -14.00
N GLY A 287 14.48 -9.20 -12.71
CA GLY A 287 14.83 -7.97 -12.01
C GLY A 287 13.69 -7.24 -11.30
N VAL A 288 12.72 -7.97 -10.74
CA VAL A 288 11.67 -7.40 -9.87
C VAL A 288 12.19 -6.89 -8.53
N LEU A 289 11.54 -5.82 -8.04
CA LEU A 289 11.67 -5.25 -6.70
C LEU A 289 10.41 -5.52 -5.87
N HIS A 290 10.60 -6.12 -4.70
CA HIS A 290 9.54 -6.46 -3.75
C HIS A 290 9.83 -5.83 -2.38
N LEU A 291 9.28 -4.63 -2.16
CA LEU A 291 9.37 -3.88 -0.89
C LEU A 291 8.07 -4.04 -0.09
N ASP A 292 7.80 -5.26 0.38
CA ASP A 292 6.62 -5.51 1.21
C ASP A 292 6.88 -5.03 2.65
N GLN A 293 5.99 -4.17 3.16
CA GLN A 293 6.02 -3.69 4.54
C GLN A 293 5.08 -4.50 5.43
N VAL A 294 5.40 -4.62 6.72
CA VAL A 294 4.57 -5.27 7.75
C VAL A 294 3.14 -4.73 7.72
N LYS A 295 2.20 -5.60 7.30
CA LYS A 295 0.75 -5.33 7.31
C LYS A 295 0.13 -5.94 8.58
N LEU A 296 -0.77 -5.20 9.22
CA LEU A 296 -1.42 -5.61 10.47
C LEU A 296 -2.85 -6.07 10.23
N ALA A 297 -3.22 -7.18 10.88
CA ALA A 297 -4.59 -7.67 10.99
C ALA A 297 -5.00 -7.76 12.47
N PHE A 298 -6.28 -7.54 12.74
CA PHE A 298 -6.83 -7.40 14.09
C PHE A 298 -7.93 -8.42 14.34
N THR A 299 -7.87 -9.08 15.50
CA THR A 299 -8.98 -9.87 16.04
C THR A 299 -9.89 -8.90 16.81
N LEU A 300 -11.13 -8.70 16.35
CA LEU A 300 -12.10 -7.80 17.01
C LEU A 300 -13.11 -8.58 17.84
N ASP A 301 -13.41 -8.08 19.05
CA ASP A 301 -14.49 -8.59 19.87
C ASP A 301 -15.86 -8.34 19.20
N HIS A 302 -16.61 -9.41 18.92
CA HIS A 302 -17.88 -9.32 18.19
C HIS A 302 -19.02 -8.57 18.92
N LYS A 303 -18.88 -8.27 20.22
CA LYS A 303 -19.93 -7.59 21.02
C LYS A 303 -19.65 -6.10 21.20
N THR A 304 -18.40 -5.72 21.33
CA THR A 304 -17.93 -4.35 21.62
C THR A 304 -17.27 -3.67 20.42
N GLY A 305 -16.78 -4.44 19.44
CA GLY A 305 -16.04 -3.93 18.28
C GLY A 305 -14.60 -3.51 18.59
N LEU A 306 -14.10 -3.75 19.81
CA LEU A 306 -12.75 -3.41 20.23
C LEU A 306 -11.73 -4.46 19.74
N PRO A 307 -10.49 -4.07 19.40
CA PRO A 307 -9.42 -5.02 19.09
C PRO A 307 -8.99 -5.77 20.35
N GLN A 308 -9.02 -7.10 20.31
CA GLN A 308 -8.49 -7.99 21.35
C GLN A 308 -7.02 -8.34 21.10
N GLU A 309 -6.63 -8.49 19.82
CA GLU A 309 -5.29 -8.89 19.40
C GLU A 309 -4.93 -8.25 18.05
N CYS A 310 -3.64 -8.07 17.80
CA CYS A 310 -3.08 -7.70 16.51
C CYS A 310 -1.95 -8.67 16.13
N HIS A 311 -2.01 -9.18 14.90
CA HIS A 311 -0.98 -10.05 14.31
C HIS A 311 -0.50 -9.48 12.97
N VAL A 312 0.67 -9.93 12.52
CA VAL A 312 1.20 -9.60 11.18
C VAL A 312 0.52 -10.49 10.14
N CYS A 313 0.15 -9.90 9.00
CA CYS A 313 -0.36 -10.65 7.86
C CYS A 313 0.77 -11.47 7.22
N GLU A 314 0.82 -12.77 7.49
CA GLU A 314 1.80 -13.66 6.88
C GLU A 314 1.60 -13.82 5.36
N TYR A 315 2.67 -13.66 4.59
CA TYR A 315 2.66 -13.79 3.13
C TYR A 315 3.19 -15.16 2.67
N ARG A 316 2.28 -16.14 2.59
CA ARG A 316 2.61 -17.55 2.32
C ARG A 316 2.53 -17.92 0.83
N ASP A 317 2.89 -19.15 0.48
CA ASP A 317 2.96 -19.60 -0.92
C ASP A 317 1.60 -19.70 -1.61
N SER A 318 0.53 -19.96 -0.86
CA SER A 318 -0.84 -19.85 -1.37
C SER A 318 -1.22 -18.42 -1.77
N ASN A 319 -0.62 -17.39 -1.16
CA ASN A 319 -0.77 -16.00 -1.62
C ASN A 319 0.03 -15.74 -2.90
N LYS A 320 1.28 -16.24 -2.95
CA LYS A 320 2.18 -16.14 -4.12
C LYS A 320 1.59 -16.82 -5.37
N LEU A 321 0.95 -17.99 -5.18
CA LEU A 321 0.20 -18.71 -6.22
C LEU A 321 -0.80 -17.78 -6.91
N VAL A 322 -1.63 -17.09 -6.14
CA VAL A 322 -2.61 -16.14 -6.68
C VAL A 322 -1.91 -14.91 -7.29
N GLU A 323 -0.87 -14.37 -6.65
CA GLU A 323 -0.11 -13.21 -7.16
C GLU A 323 0.38 -13.43 -8.60
N GLU A 324 1.11 -14.53 -8.88
CA GLU A 324 1.69 -14.74 -10.20
C GLU A 324 0.64 -14.84 -11.32
N PHE A 325 -0.49 -15.52 -11.09
CA PHE A 325 -1.55 -15.64 -12.11
C PHE A 325 -2.38 -14.37 -12.25
N MET A 326 -2.58 -13.57 -11.19
CA MET A 326 -3.19 -12.24 -11.32
C MET A 326 -2.27 -11.29 -12.09
N LEU A 327 -0.96 -11.30 -11.81
CA LEU A 327 0.04 -10.55 -12.57
C LEU A 327 0.06 -10.99 -14.04
N LEU A 328 0.05 -12.30 -14.32
CA LEU A 328 0.03 -12.82 -15.69
C LEU A 328 -1.22 -12.36 -16.45
N SER A 329 -2.40 -12.42 -15.82
CA SER A 329 -3.67 -11.91 -16.35
C SER A 329 -3.55 -10.42 -16.73
N ASN A 330 -3.10 -9.61 -15.77
CA ASN A 330 -2.97 -8.17 -15.91
C ASN A 330 -1.97 -7.77 -17.01
N MET A 331 -0.86 -8.51 -17.15
CA MET A 331 0.13 -8.29 -18.21
C MET A 331 -0.43 -8.64 -19.60
N VAL A 332 -1.00 -9.83 -19.80
CA VAL A 332 -1.50 -10.22 -21.13
C VAL A 332 -2.70 -9.38 -21.56
N VAL A 333 -3.57 -8.98 -20.62
CA VAL A 333 -4.67 -8.04 -20.91
C VAL A 333 -4.13 -6.66 -21.28
N ALA A 334 -3.11 -6.13 -20.58
CA ALA A 334 -2.46 -4.87 -20.96
C ALA A 334 -1.88 -4.91 -22.38
N HIS A 335 -1.19 -6.00 -22.75
CA HIS A 335 -0.71 -6.23 -24.11
C HIS A 335 -1.86 -6.32 -25.12
N LYS A 336 -2.95 -7.03 -24.79
CA LYS A 336 -4.12 -7.23 -25.65
C LYS A 336 -4.85 -5.93 -25.96
N ILE A 337 -5.16 -5.11 -24.95
CA ILE A 337 -5.87 -3.83 -25.14
C ILE A 337 -4.98 -2.78 -25.82
N HIS A 338 -3.71 -2.67 -25.45
CA HIS A 338 -2.79 -1.70 -26.07
C HIS A 338 -2.47 -2.04 -27.53
N ARG A 339 -2.43 -3.33 -27.91
CA ARG A 339 -2.26 -3.75 -29.30
C ARG A 339 -3.47 -3.40 -30.18
N ALA A 340 -4.67 -3.40 -29.62
CA ALA A 340 -5.90 -3.09 -30.35
C ALA A 340 -6.20 -1.58 -30.37
N PHE A 341 -5.97 -0.89 -29.24
CA PHE A 341 -6.22 0.53 -29.05
C PHE A 341 -4.96 1.27 -28.55
N PRO A 342 -3.94 1.50 -29.41
CA PRO A 342 -2.66 2.09 -28.99
C PRO A 342 -2.78 3.46 -28.34
N THR A 343 -3.84 4.22 -28.65
CA THR A 343 -4.11 5.57 -28.14
C THR A 343 -5.19 5.64 -27.05
N GLN A 344 -5.91 4.55 -26.77
CA GLN A 344 -7.08 4.53 -25.87
C GLN A 344 -7.04 3.35 -24.88
N ALA A 345 -5.86 2.76 -24.64
CA ALA A 345 -5.69 1.74 -23.62
C ALA A 345 -5.54 2.38 -22.23
N LEU A 346 -6.32 1.89 -21.26
CA LEU A 346 -6.11 2.20 -19.85
C LEU A 346 -5.02 1.26 -19.29
N LEU A 347 -3.91 1.84 -18.88
CA LEU A 347 -2.71 1.14 -18.41
C LEU A 347 -2.30 1.64 -17.02
N CYS A 348 -1.45 0.88 -16.33
CA CYS A 348 -0.90 1.23 -15.02
C CYS A 348 0.65 1.16 -15.07
N ARG A 349 1.31 2.29 -14.81
CA ARG A 349 2.78 2.44 -14.81
C ARG A 349 3.29 2.74 -13.41
N HIS A 350 4.55 2.44 -13.14
CA HIS A 350 5.22 2.79 -11.88
C HIS A 350 6.51 3.54 -12.23
N PRO A 351 6.58 4.86 -11.99
CA PRO A 351 7.79 5.65 -12.23
C PRO A 351 8.99 5.15 -11.41
N PRO A 352 10.24 5.39 -11.84
CA PRO A 352 11.40 5.12 -11.00
C PRO A 352 11.41 6.00 -9.73
N PRO A 353 12.23 5.66 -8.71
CA PRO A 353 12.30 6.42 -7.47
C PRO A 353 12.75 7.86 -7.69
N GLN A 354 12.42 8.76 -6.77
CA GLN A 354 12.83 10.16 -6.80
C GLN A 354 14.37 10.26 -6.69
N THR A 355 15.03 10.63 -7.79
CA THR A 355 16.48 10.53 -7.98
C THR A 355 17.30 11.13 -6.85
N LYS A 356 16.89 12.28 -6.30
CA LYS A 356 17.60 12.89 -5.18
C LYS A 356 17.41 12.11 -3.87
N MET A 357 16.18 11.72 -3.52
CA MET A 357 15.95 10.94 -2.30
C MET A 357 16.66 9.58 -2.35
N LEU A 358 16.76 8.98 -3.53
CA LEU A 358 17.52 7.75 -3.75
C LEU A 358 19.03 7.97 -3.53
N LYS A 359 19.60 9.08 -4.04
CA LYS A 359 21.02 9.44 -3.83
C LYS A 359 21.33 9.85 -2.39
N ASP A 360 20.42 10.56 -1.72
CA ASP A 360 20.55 10.91 -0.30
C ASP A 360 20.57 9.63 0.57
N LEU A 361 19.77 8.62 0.21
CA LEU A 361 19.77 7.28 0.83
C LEU A 361 21.02 6.46 0.46
N GLU A 362 21.48 6.51 -0.79
CA GLU A 362 22.70 5.86 -1.25
C GLU A 362 23.93 6.37 -0.50
N GLU A 363 24.08 7.70 -0.31
CA GLU A 363 25.19 8.23 0.50
C GLU A 363 25.06 7.77 1.97
N PHE A 364 23.86 7.75 2.53
CA PHE A 364 23.62 7.25 3.89
C PHE A 364 24.02 5.77 4.06
N CYS A 365 23.61 4.89 3.14
CA CYS A 365 24.00 3.48 3.15
C CYS A 365 25.52 3.31 3.06
N ASN A 366 26.17 4.03 2.14
CA ASN A 366 27.63 4.04 2.02
C ASN A 366 28.32 4.57 3.30
N GLN A 367 27.79 5.61 3.95
CA GLN A 367 28.30 6.13 5.23
C GLN A 367 28.17 5.12 6.39
N MET A 368 27.12 4.29 6.36
CA MET A 368 26.93 3.24 7.36
C MET A 368 27.82 2.01 7.10
N GLY A 369 28.26 1.81 5.86
CA GLY A 369 29.08 0.69 5.41
C GLY A 369 28.28 -0.41 4.70
N LEU A 370 27.12 -0.08 4.14
CA LEU A 370 26.16 -1.02 3.56
C LEU A 370 26.36 -1.14 2.04
N PRO A 371 26.73 -2.33 1.50
CA PRO A 371 26.92 -2.52 0.06
C PRO A 371 25.58 -2.77 -0.65
N ILE A 372 24.73 -1.75 -0.69
CA ILE A 372 23.43 -1.77 -1.37
C ILE A 372 23.54 -1.11 -2.74
N ASP A 373 23.18 -1.84 -3.80
CA ASP A 373 23.19 -1.35 -5.18
C ASP A 373 21.83 -0.77 -5.55
N PHE A 374 21.77 0.53 -5.83
CA PHE A 374 20.54 1.25 -6.20
C PHE A 374 20.36 1.42 -7.73
N SER A 375 21.22 0.79 -8.55
CA SER A 375 21.25 0.99 -10.01
C SER A 375 19.98 0.52 -10.76
N SER A 376 19.22 -0.42 -10.20
CA SER A 376 17.99 -0.95 -10.80
C SER A 376 17.04 -1.52 -9.74
N ALA A 377 15.80 -1.80 -10.12
CA ALA A 377 14.83 -2.49 -9.27
C ALA A 377 15.38 -3.85 -8.79
N GLY A 378 15.89 -4.67 -9.72
CA GLY A 378 16.39 -6.01 -9.43
C GLY A 378 17.68 -6.04 -8.61
N THR A 379 18.62 -5.11 -8.85
CA THR A 379 19.86 -5.02 -8.04
C THR A 379 19.56 -4.54 -6.62
N LEU A 380 18.67 -3.57 -6.45
CA LEU A 380 18.19 -3.14 -5.13
C LEU A 380 17.51 -4.29 -4.37
N ASN A 381 16.63 -5.02 -5.04
CA ASN A 381 16.00 -6.22 -4.46
C ASN A 381 17.06 -7.23 -4.02
N LYS A 382 18.03 -7.51 -4.90
CA LYS A 382 19.09 -8.48 -4.66
C LYS A 382 19.93 -8.11 -3.44
N SER A 383 20.35 -6.85 -3.30
CA SER A 383 21.03 -6.37 -2.10
C SER A 383 20.16 -6.54 -0.84
N LEU A 384 18.88 -6.20 -0.90
CA LEU A 384 17.97 -6.37 0.25
C LEU A 384 17.68 -7.84 0.61
N THR A 385 17.97 -8.80 -0.28
CA THR A 385 17.74 -10.24 -0.02
C THR A 385 19.00 -11.08 0.18
N GLU A 386 20.15 -10.69 -0.37
CA GLU A 386 21.39 -11.50 -0.36
C GLU A 386 22.53 -10.89 0.48
N THR A 387 22.45 -9.62 0.89
CA THR A 387 23.53 -8.95 1.65
C THR A 387 23.50 -9.24 3.15
N PHE A 388 22.40 -9.76 3.69
CA PHE A 388 22.18 -9.96 5.13
C PHE A 388 21.82 -11.42 5.41
N GLY A 389 22.25 -11.95 6.56
CA GLY A 389 22.02 -13.36 6.92
C GLY A 389 20.62 -13.65 7.46
N ASP A 390 20.39 -14.90 7.87
CA ASP A 390 19.11 -15.33 8.46
C ASP A 390 19.00 -15.07 9.98
N ASN A 391 19.99 -14.42 10.61
CA ASN A 391 19.94 -14.12 12.04
C ASN A 391 18.94 -12.99 12.36
N LYS A 392 18.49 -12.94 13.62
CA LYS A 392 17.45 -12.01 14.10
C LYS A 392 17.78 -10.54 13.81
N TYR A 393 19.05 -10.17 13.98
CA TYR A 393 19.55 -8.82 13.71
C TYR A 393 19.49 -8.47 12.22
N SER A 394 19.90 -9.39 11.35
CA SER A 394 19.85 -9.25 9.88
C SER A 394 18.41 -9.15 9.34
N LEU A 395 17.47 -9.93 9.90
CA LEU A 395 16.04 -9.80 9.58
C LEU A 395 15.50 -8.41 9.96
N ALA A 396 15.84 -7.93 11.16
CA ALA A 396 15.44 -6.60 11.61
C ALA A 396 16.10 -5.45 10.79
N TRP A 397 17.35 -5.63 10.36
CA TRP A 397 18.02 -4.74 9.40
C TRP A 397 17.26 -4.67 8.08
N LYS A 398 16.87 -5.82 7.54
CA LYS A 398 16.12 -5.92 6.29
C LYS A 398 14.77 -5.19 6.36
N GLU A 399 14.06 -5.26 7.49
CA GLU A 399 12.82 -4.49 7.71
C GLU A 399 13.07 -2.97 7.71
N VAL A 400 14.08 -2.49 8.44
CA VAL A 400 14.44 -1.06 8.44
C VAL A 400 14.87 -0.58 7.06
N LEU A 401 15.72 -1.34 6.36
CA LEU A 401 16.21 -0.99 5.04
C LEU A 401 15.10 -1.05 3.98
N THR A 402 14.17 -2.02 4.06
CA THR A 402 12.98 -2.09 3.20
C THR A 402 12.09 -0.87 3.41
N ASN A 403 11.91 -0.42 4.65
CA ASN A 403 11.17 0.80 4.96
C ASN A 403 11.88 2.06 4.43
N MET A 404 13.19 2.20 4.63
CA MET A 404 13.99 3.30 4.09
C MET A 404 13.96 3.35 2.56
N CYS A 405 14.13 2.20 1.89
CA CYS A 405 14.06 2.07 0.44
C CYS A 405 12.66 2.32 -0.13
N SER A 406 11.60 2.24 0.70
CA SER A 406 10.25 2.63 0.30
C SER A 406 10.06 4.15 0.22
N GLN A 407 10.78 4.95 1.01
CA GLN A 407 10.62 6.42 1.06
C GLN A 407 10.89 7.15 -0.28
N PRO A 408 11.91 6.81 -1.10
CA PRO A 408 12.11 7.44 -2.41
C PRO A 408 11.18 6.91 -3.51
N MET A 409 10.42 5.83 -3.28
CA MET A 409 9.57 5.23 -4.31
C MET A 409 8.45 6.18 -4.75
N GLN A 410 8.01 6.04 -5.99
CA GLN A 410 6.83 6.74 -6.50
C GLN A 410 5.63 5.81 -6.50
N MET A 411 4.43 6.36 -6.49
CA MET A 411 3.21 5.56 -6.57
C MET A 411 2.98 5.08 -8.00
N ALA A 412 2.47 3.86 -8.13
CA ALA A 412 1.91 3.39 -9.40
C ALA A 412 0.69 4.25 -9.78
N VAL A 413 0.54 4.55 -11.07
CA VAL A 413 -0.51 5.43 -11.59
C VAL A 413 -1.14 4.87 -12.86
N TYR A 414 -2.47 4.91 -12.91
CA TYR A 414 -3.25 4.71 -14.12
C TYR A 414 -3.04 5.86 -15.10
N PHE A 415 -3.06 5.56 -16.40
CA PHE A 415 -2.96 6.54 -17.48
C PHE A 415 -3.63 6.05 -18.77
N CYS A 416 -4.05 6.98 -19.63
CA CYS A 416 -4.44 6.69 -20.99
C CYS A 416 -3.21 6.67 -21.91
N SER A 417 -3.04 5.61 -22.70
CA SER A 417 -1.87 5.41 -23.56
C SER A 417 -1.64 6.52 -24.59
N GLY A 418 -2.70 7.16 -25.12
CA GLY A 418 -2.59 8.24 -26.10
C GLY A 418 -2.00 9.56 -25.55
N VAL A 419 -2.08 9.78 -24.24
CA VAL A 419 -1.59 11.02 -23.60
C VAL A 419 -0.09 10.99 -23.38
N LEU A 420 0.49 9.82 -23.07
CA LEU A 420 1.92 9.65 -22.85
C LEU A 420 2.64 9.29 -24.16
N ARG A 421 3.23 10.29 -24.82
CA ARG A 421 3.92 10.11 -26.12
C ARG A 421 5.18 9.23 -26.08
N ASN A 422 5.77 9.01 -24.90
CA ASN A 422 6.98 8.22 -24.74
C ASN A 422 6.66 6.86 -24.11
N GLN A 423 6.67 5.80 -24.93
CA GLN A 423 6.39 4.43 -24.48
C GLN A 423 7.38 3.92 -23.41
N ALA A 424 8.61 4.44 -23.34
CA ALA A 424 9.54 4.09 -22.26
C ALA A 424 9.05 4.52 -20.86
N GLN A 425 8.08 5.45 -20.78
CA GLN A 425 7.47 5.88 -19.52
C GLN A 425 6.30 4.98 -19.07
N PHE A 426 5.87 4.03 -19.91
CA PHE A 426 4.80 3.06 -19.58
C PHE A 426 5.32 1.97 -18.63
N TRP A 427 6.65 1.83 -18.54
CA TRP A 427 7.34 0.83 -17.73
C TRP A 427 6.87 0.85 -16.26
N HIS A 428 6.75 -0.33 -15.68
CA HIS A 428 6.36 -0.49 -14.27
C HIS A 428 7.58 -0.87 -13.43
N TYR A 429 8.32 0.13 -12.93
CA TYR A 429 9.63 0.00 -12.25
C TYR A 429 9.75 -1.24 -11.35
N ALA A 430 8.90 -1.39 -10.33
CA ALA A 430 9.04 -2.50 -9.37
C ALA A 430 8.71 -3.90 -9.95
N LEU A 431 7.81 -3.99 -10.94
CA LEU A 431 7.49 -5.25 -11.64
C LEU A 431 8.45 -5.51 -12.81
N ASN A 432 9.30 -4.54 -13.14
CA ASN A 432 10.24 -4.52 -14.26
C ASN A 432 9.66 -4.95 -15.63
N VAL A 433 8.43 -4.53 -15.94
CA VAL A 433 7.73 -4.88 -17.20
C VAL A 433 7.33 -3.64 -18.03
N PRO A 434 7.27 -3.75 -19.38
CA PRO A 434 6.97 -2.63 -20.28
C PRO A 434 5.50 -2.22 -20.31
N LEU A 435 4.57 -3.15 -20.05
CA LEU A 435 3.14 -2.93 -20.10
C LEU A 435 2.47 -3.66 -18.94
N TYR A 436 1.57 -2.97 -18.25
CA TYR A 436 0.79 -3.49 -17.13
C TYR A 436 -0.52 -2.70 -17.02
N THR A 437 -1.55 -3.30 -16.43
CA THR A 437 -2.83 -2.67 -16.10
C THR A 437 -3.48 -3.44 -14.95
N HIS A 438 -4.68 -3.05 -14.49
CA HIS A 438 -5.48 -3.88 -13.60
C HIS A 438 -6.74 -4.38 -14.32
N PHE A 439 -6.96 -5.68 -14.25
CA PHE A 439 -8.12 -6.40 -14.83
C PHE A 439 -8.76 -7.36 -13.82
N SER A 440 -7.99 -7.82 -12.82
CA SER A 440 -8.33 -8.91 -11.90
C SER A 440 -9.30 -8.57 -10.77
N SER A 441 -9.79 -7.34 -10.63
CA SER A 441 -10.55 -6.91 -9.44
C SER A 441 -11.67 -5.86 -9.69
N PRO A 442 -12.53 -6.02 -10.71
CA PRO A 442 -13.56 -5.02 -11.08
C PRO A 442 -14.69 -4.84 -10.04
N ILE A 443 -14.82 -5.73 -9.05
CA ILE A 443 -15.79 -5.56 -7.95
C ILE A 443 -15.37 -4.40 -7.01
N CYS A 444 -14.07 -4.10 -6.91
CA CYS A 444 -13.51 -3.13 -5.97
C CYS A 444 -12.59 -2.07 -6.60
N HIS A 445 -12.36 -2.10 -7.91
CA HIS A 445 -11.61 -1.09 -8.66
C HIS A 445 -12.32 -0.75 -9.98
N PHE A 446 -12.53 0.54 -10.25
CA PHE A 446 -13.20 1.01 -11.48
C PHE A 446 -12.27 1.00 -12.70
N ALA A 447 -10.95 1.09 -12.49
CA ALA A 447 -9.97 0.92 -13.56
C ALA A 447 -10.13 -0.45 -14.25
N ASP A 448 -10.28 -1.51 -13.47
CA ASP A 448 -10.56 -2.86 -13.96
C ASP A 448 -11.90 -2.93 -14.72
N VAL A 449 -12.95 -2.22 -14.30
CA VAL A 449 -14.23 -2.15 -15.04
C VAL A 449 -14.02 -1.52 -16.42
N LEU A 450 -13.28 -0.41 -16.51
CA LEU A 450 -12.93 0.22 -17.79
C LEU A 450 -12.08 -0.70 -18.67
N VAL A 451 -11.15 -1.47 -18.08
CA VAL A 451 -10.36 -2.48 -18.81
C VAL A 451 -11.21 -3.66 -19.29
N HIS A 452 -12.23 -4.09 -18.53
CA HIS A 452 -13.21 -5.09 -18.97
C HIS A 452 -14.02 -4.58 -20.17
N CYS A 453 -14.51 -3.34 -20.14
CA CYS A 453 -15.21 -2.74 -21.29
C CYS A 453 -14.29 -2.65 -22.51
N LEU A 454 -13.07 -2.12 -22.37
CA LEU A 454 -12.07 -2.09 -23.45
C LEU A 454 -11.83 -3.50 -24.03
N LEU A 455 -11.61 -4.51 -23.17
CA LEU A 455 -11.37 -5.89 -23.63
C LEU A 455 -12.60 -6.51 -24.30
N ALA A 456 -13.82 -6.20 -23.82
CA ALA A 456 -15.07 -6.62 -24.46
C ALA A 456 -15.21 -6.02 -25.87
N THR A 457 -14.87 -4.74 -26.06
CA THR A 457 -14.79 -4.11 -27.38
C THR A 457 -13.72 -4.76 -28.27
N VAL A 458 -12.51 -5.08 -27.74
CA VAL A 458 -11.45 -5.78 -28.50
C VAL A 458 -11.90 -7.16 -29.01
N LEU A 459 -12.81 -7.83 -28.28
CA LEU A 459 -13.36 -9.13 -28.65
C LEU A 459 -14.69 -9.05 -29.45
N GLY A 460 -15.18 -7.83 -29.74
CA GLY A 460 -16.42 -7.62 -30.51
C GLY A 460 -17.71 -7.91 -29.74
N TYR A 461 -17.67 -7.92 -28.39
CA TYR A 461 -18.86 -8.08 -27.55
C TYR A 461 -19.64 -6.77 -27.32
N GLN A 462 -19.02 -5.64 -27.64
CA GLN A 462 -19.57 -4.28 -27.51
C GLN A 462 -19.09 -3.45 -28.72
N GLU A 463 -19.85 -2.42 -29.10
CA GLU A 463 -19.45 -1.50 -30.17
C GLU A 463 -18.22 -0.66 -29.76
N LEU A 464 -17.60 0.00 -30.75
CA LEU A 464 -16.32 0.67 -30.58
C LEU A 464 -16.48 1.94 -29.73
N LEU A 465 -15.81 1.95 -28.57
CA LEU A 465 -15.86 3.05 -27.61
C LEU A 465 -15.22 4.32 -28.20
N ASP A 466 -16.05 5.29 -28.60
CA ASP A 466 -15.65 6.63 -29.05
C ASP A 466 -15.26 7.53 -27.85
N VAL A 467 -14.40 6.99 -26.99
CA VAL A 467 -13.90 7.64 -25.77
C VAL A 467 -12.59 8.34 -26.12
N GLU A 468 -12.64 9.67 -26.24
CA GLU A 468 -11.48 10.52 -26.46
C GLU A 468 -10.37 10.25 -25.42
N PRO A 469 -9.07 10.24 -25.80
CA PRO A 469 -7.96 9.96 -24.87
C PRO A 469 -7.97 10.86 -23.63
N GLU A 470 -8.32 12.14 -23.79
CA GLU A 470 -8.47 13.13 -22.70
C GLU A 470 -9.69 12.89 -21.80
N ALA A 471 -10.64 12.05 -22.18
CA ALA A 471 -11.75 11.61 -21.33
C ALA A 471 -11.30 10.42 -20.45
N LEU A 472 -10.70 9.40 -21.07
CA LEU A 472 -10.15 8.24 -20.36
C LEU A 472 -9.02 8.65 -19.39
N GLN A 473 -8.20 9.63 -19.75
CA GLN A 473 -7.17 10.19 -18.86
C GLN A 473 -7.77 10.84 -17.60
N LYS A 474 -8.91 11.53 -17.69
CA LYS A 474 -9.59 12.12 -16.52
C LYS A 474 -10.18 11.04 -15.61
N GLN A 475 -10.68 9.94 -16.18
CA GLN A 475 -11.08 8.76 -15.40
C GLN A 475 -9.86 8.14 -14.68
N ALA A 476 -8.72 8.00 -15.37
CA ALA A 476 -7.48 7.51 -14.78
C ALA A 476 -6.98 8.39 -13.62
N GLU A 477 -7.01 9.72 -13.78
CA GLU A 477 -6.68 10.70 -12.73
C GLU A 477 -7.62 10.63 -11.52
N LEU A 478 -8.92 10.43 -11.74
CA LEU A 478 -9.89 10.20 -10.66
C LEU A 478 -9.61 8.88 -9.93
N CYS A 479 -9.33 7.80 -10.66
CA CYS A 479 -8.91 6.52 -10.08
C CYS A 479 -7.63 6.65 -9.25
N ASN A 480 -6.61 7.37 -9.74
CA ASN A 480 -5.38 7.65 -9.01
C ASN A 480 -5.67 8.41 -7.69
N SER A 481 -6.41 9.53 -7.78
CA SER A 481 -6.76 10.35 -6.62
C SER A 481 -7.54 9.57 -5.56
N ARG A 482 -8.48 8.73 -5.99
CA ARG A 482 -9.29 7.87 -5.10
C ARG A 482 -8.51 6.70 -4.52
N HIS A 483 -7.58 6.11 -5.26
CA HIS A 483 -6.72 5.04 -4.77
C HIS A 483 -5.79 5.55 -3.65
N MET A 484 -5.12 6.70 -3.88
CA MET A 484 -4.31 7.38 -2.85
C MET A 484 -5.12 7.71 -1.60
N ALA A 485 -6.33 8.26 -1.77
CA ALA A 485 -7.21 8.57 -0.65
C ALA A 485 -7.72 7.31 0.08
N SER A 486 -7.95 6.21 -0.64
CA SER A 486 -8.32 4.92 -0.04
C SER A 486 -7.18 4.39 0.82
N GLN A 487 -5.96 4.25 0.27
CA GLN A 487 -4.78 3.78 1.00
C GLN A 487 -4.54 4.58 2.28
N HIS A 488 -4.55 5.92 2.22
CA HIS A 488 -4.34 6.74 3.42
C HIS A 488 -5.43 6.56 4.48
N VAL A 489 -6.68 6.31 4.08
CA VAL A 489 -7.78 6.01 5.03
C VAL A 489 -7.64 4.60 5.63
N GLN A 490 -7.09 3.64 4.88
CA GLN A 490 -6.77 2.29 5.40
C GLN A 490 -5.63 2.35 6.43
N GLU A 491 -4.54 3.07 6.14
CA GLU A 491 -3.44 3.35 7.08
C GLU A 491 -3.94 3.99 8.39
N LEU A 492 -4.80 5.01 8.27
CA LEU A 492 -5.40 5.70 9.42
C LEU A 492 -6.35 4.78 10.20
N SER A 493 -7.07 3.86 9.54
CA SER A 493 -7.88 2.84 10.22
C SER A 493 -7.00 1.88 11.01
N THR A 494 -5.93 1.35 10.43
CA THR A 494 -4.96 0.48 11.12
C THR A 494 -4.32 1.21 12.29
N SER A 495 -3.90 2.47 12.10
CA SER A 495 -3.32 3.32 13.14
C SER A 495 -4.29 3.57 14.31
N LEU A 496 -5.58 3.78 14.02
CA LEU A 496 -6.62 3.97 15.03
C LEU A 496 -6.83 2.71 15.87
N PHE A 497 -7.01 1.54 15.23
CA PHE A 497 -7.23 0.29 15.95
C PHE A 497 -5.99 -0.14 16.74
N PHE A 498 -4.78 0.09 16.21
CA PHE A 498 -3.55 -0.16 16.96
C PHE A 498 -3.41 0.77 18.18
N ALA A 499 -3.76 2.06 18.04
CA ALA A 499 -3.76 3.00 19.18
C ALA A 499 -4.80 2.65 20.25
N VAL A 500 -5.94 2.06 19.87
CA VAL A 500 -6.91 1.50 20.83
C VAL A 500 -6.34 0.24 21.50
N LEU A 501 -5.72 -0.67 20.75
CA LEU A 501 -5.13 -1.89 21.31
C LEU A 501 -4.06 -1.57 22.38
N VAL A 502 -3.12 -0.66 22.09
CA VAL A 502 -2.10 -0.22 23.07
C VAL A 502 -2.71 0.41 24.34
N LYS A 503 -3.94 0.94 24.25
CA LYS A 503 -4.67 1.48 25.40
C LYS A 503 -5.40 0.41 26.21
N GLU A 504 -6.09 -0.53 25.54
CA GLU A 504 -6.89 -1.55 26.24
C GLU A 504 -6.06 -2.75 26.71
N SER A 505 -4.95 -3.09 26.03
CA SER A 505 -4.01 -4.15 26.44
C SER A 505 -2.99 -3.68 27.50
N GLY A 506 -2.83 -2.38 27.70
CA GLY A 506 -1.79 -1.80 28.55
C GLY A 506 -0.39 -1.76 27.89
N PRO A 507 0.67 -1.50 28.66
CA PRO A 507 2.01 -1.31 28.12
C PRO A 507 2.54 -2.55 27.39
N LEU A 508 2.98 -2.38 26.14
CA LEU A 508 3.51 -3.47 25.31
C LEU A 508 5.04 -3.37 25.24
N GLU A 509 5.74 -4.32 25.85
CA GLU A 509 7.19 -4.48 25.70
C GLU A 509 7.52 -5.17 24.38
N LEU A 510 8.38 -4.55 23.57
CA LEU A 510 8.63 -4.92 22.18
C LEU A 510 10.07 -4.60 21.78
N GLU A 511 10.60 -5.34 20.81
CA GLU A 511 11.88 -5.00 20.19
C GLU A 511 11.70 -4.00 19.06
N ALA A 512 12.62 -3.04 18.99
CA ALA A 512 12.67 -2.02 17.97
C ALA A 512 14.11 -1.78 17.49
N MET A 513 14.27 -1.20 16.31
CA MET A 513 15.57 -0.86 15.74
C MET A 513 15.67 0.63 15.42
N VAL A 514 16.80 1.25 15.76
CA VAL A 514 17.04 2.68 15.52
C VAL A 514 17.22 2.96 14.02
N MET A 515 16.33 3.76 13.45
CA MET A 515 16.40 4.20 12.05
C MET A 515 17.20 5.49 11.87
N GLY A 516 17.19 6.38 12.88
CA GLY A 516 17.80 7.70 12.78
C GLY A 516 17.96 8.38 14.13
N ILE A 517 18.95 9.25 14.25
CA ILE A 517 19.35 9.90 15.51
C ILE A 517 19.36 11.43 15.34
N LEU A 518 18.80 12.10 16.33
CA LEU A 518 18.81 13.55 16.50
C LEU A 518 19.56 13.90 17.81
N ASN A 519 19.70 15.20 18.06
CA ASN A 519 20.40 15.73 19.23
C ASN A 519 19.70 15.50 20.59
N GLN A 520 18.37 15.30 20.59
CA GLN A 520 17.55 15.12 21.80
C GLN A 520 16.51 14.00 21.67
N ALA A 521 16.59 13.20 20.61
CA ALA A 521 15.63 12.14 20.29
C ALA A 521 16.23 11.16 19.27
N PHE A 522 15.62 9.99 19.12
CA PHE A 522 15.93 9.04 18.05
C PHE A 522 14.64 8.38 17.54
N ASP A 523 14.61 8.04 16.25
CA ASP A 523 13.48 7.38 15.58
C ASP A 523 13.75 5.88 15.49
N VAL A 524 12.77 5.05 15.87
CA VAL A 524 12.83 3.59 15.89
C VAL A 524 11.71 2.95 15.06
N LEU A 525 11.98 1.77 14.50
CA LEU A 525 10.99 0.88 13.92
C LEU A 525 10.68 -0.26 14.90
N VAL A 526 9.44 -0.34 15.39
CA VAL A 526 8.98 -1.41 16.28
C VAL A 526 8.71 -2.67 15.46
N LEU A 527 9.62 -3.65 15.57
CA LEU A 527 9.77 -4.74 14.60
C LEU A 527 8.52 -5.60 14.49
N ARG A 528 7.91 -5.97 15.63
CA ARG A 528 6.70 -6.82 15.67
C ARG A 528 5.49 -6.23 14.92
N TYR A 529 5.45 -4.91 14.72
CA TYR A 529 4.27 -4.23 14.18
C TYR A 529 4.54 -3.26 13.02
N GLY A 530 5.79 -3.09 12.58
CA GLY A 530 6.17 -2.12 11.54
C GLY A 530 5.96 -0.64 11.93
N VAL A 531 5.67 -0.35 13.20
CA VAL A 531 5.29 0.98 13.67
C VAL A 531 6.52 1.84 13.90
N GLN A 532 6.60 2.99 13.24
CA GLN A 532 7.64 3.99 13.52
C GLN A 532 7.28 4.85 14.74
N LYS A 533 8.25 5.08 15.63
CA LYS A 533 8.11 6.01 16.77
C LYS A 533 9.37 6.83 17.01
N ARG A 534 9.18 8.03 17.55
CA ARG A 534 10.26 8.85 18.11
C ARG A 534 10.32 8.65 19.61
N ILE A 535 11.51 8.35 20.12
CA ILE A 535 11.82 8.35 21.54
C ILE A 535 12.60 9.63 21.84
N TYR A 536 12.07 10.47 22.73
CA TYR A 536 12.68 11.74 23.11
C TYR A 536 13.43 11.59 24.45
N CYS A 537 14.62 12.16 24.58
CA CYS A 537 15.46 12.01 25.78
C CYS A 537 14.83 12.61 27.05
N ASN A 538 13.87 13.52 26.93
CA ASN A 538 13.12 14.09 28.05
C ASN A 538 12.02 13.18 28.61
N ALA A 539 11.67 12.09 27.90
CA ALA A 539 10.72 11.07 28.35
C ALA A 539 11.41 9.87 29.03
N LEU A 540 12.74 9.91 29.17
CA LEU A 540 13.57 8.87 29.75
C LEU A 540 14.18 9.32 31.08
N ALA A 541 14.42 8.39 32.01
CA ALA A 541 15.02 8.66 33.32
C ALA A 541 16.55 8.87 33.22
N LEU A 542 16.94 9.96 32.54
CA LEU A 542 18.33 10.26 32.24
C LEU A 542 18.89 11.39 33.10
N ARG A 543 20.07 11.15 33.67
CA ARG A 543 20.91 12.16 34.32
C ARG A 543 21.48 13.15 33.30
N SER A 544 21.84 12.66 32.12
CA SER A 544 22.27 13.48 30.97
C SER A 544 22.22 12.67 29.66
N HIS A 545 22.38 13.38 28.54
CA HIS A 545 22.63 12.78 27.23
C HIS A 545 23.65 13.63 26.47
N HIS A 546 24.42 13.00 25.57
CA HIS A 546 25.38 13.67 24.70
C HIS A 546 25.22 13.18 23.27
N PHE A 547 24.94 14.09 22.35
CA PHE A 547 24.93 13.81 20.91
C PHE A 547 26.30 14.15 20.31
N GLN A 548 26.88 13.19 19.59
CA GLN A 548 28.14 13.36 18.88
C GLN A 548 28.04 12.86 17.44
N LYS A 549 29.02 13.24 16.61
CA LYS A 549 29.24 12.64 15.29
C LYS A 549 30.65 12.07 15.23
N VAL A 550 30.76 10.75 15.29
CA VAL A 550 32.04 10.05 15.15
C VAL A 550 32.30 9.86 13.66
N GLY A 551 33.20 10.68 13.11
CA GLY A 551 33.37 10.82 11.67
C GLY A 551 32.10 11.37 11.02
N LYS A 552 31.41 10.53 10.23
CA LYS A 552 30.09 10.86 9.65
C LYS A 552 28.90 10.27 10.42
N LYS A 553 29.10 9.25 11.27
CA LYS A 553 28.00 8.53 11.93
C LYS A 553 27.47 9.34 13.13
N PRO A 554 26.15 9.56 13.27
CA PRO A 554 25.57 10.18 14.45
C PRO A 554 25.42 9.15 15.58
N GLU A 555 25.73 9.57 16.80
CA GLU A 555 25.64 8.75 18.00
C GLU A 555 25.02 9.58 19.13
N LEU A 556 24.30 8.90 20.02
CA LEU A 556 23.61 9.51 21.15
C LEU A 556 23.90 8.71 22.42
N THR A 557 24.84 9.20 23.23
CA THR A 557 25.19 8.58 24.51
C THR A 557 24.18 9.02 25.58
N LEU A 558 23.49 8.06 26.16
CA LEU A 558 22.54 8.24 27.26
C LEU A 558 23.24 7.90 28.58
N VAL A 559 22.99 8.69 29.62
CA VAL A 559 23.47 8.44 30.98
C VAL A 559 22.25 8.34 31.89
N TRP A 560 21.98 7.13 32.38
CA TRP A 560 20.80 6.83 33.19
C TRP A 560 20.95 7.33 34.63
N GLU A 561 19.85 7.77 35.23
CA GLU A 561 19.80 8.08 36.66
C GLU A 561 19.71 6.75 37.46
N PRO A 562 20.59 6.51 38.44
CA PRO A 562 20.62 5.24 39.17
C PRO A 562 19.45 5.08 40.16
N GLU A 563 18.95 3.85 40.30
CA GLU A 563 17.82 3.53 41.18
C GLU A 563 18.15 3.64 42.69
N ASP A 564 19.41 3.42 43.06
CA ASP A 564 19.95 3.74 44.39
C ASP A 564 21.13 4.70 44.24
N SER A 565 21.14 5.73 45.08
CA SER A 565 22.27 6.64 45.39
C SER A 565 23.67 6.03 45.48
N LYS A 566 23.79 4.71 45.65
CA LYS A 566 25.05 3.95 45.74
C LYS A 566 25.50 3.29 44.43
N GLN A 567 24.65 3.27 43.40
CA GLN A 567 25.02 2.71 42.09
C GLN A 567 25.67 3.79 41.23
N GLU A 568 26.70 3.41 40.45
CA GLU A 568 27.27 4.31 39.45
C GLU A 568 26.29 4.47 38.27
N PRO A 569 26.18 5.68 37.67
CA PRO A 569 25.26 5.93 36.58
C PRO A 569 25.68 5.13 35.33
N ALA A 570 24.80 4.25 34.88
CA ALA A 570 25.04 3.44 33.69
C ALA A 570 24.97 4.30 32.41
N TRP A 571 25.87 4.02 31.47
CA TRP A 571 25.94 4.67 30.16
C TRP A 571 25.54 3.68 29.07
N GLN A 572 24.87 4.19 28.03
CA GLN A 572 24.41 3.42 26.89
C GLN A 572 24.58 4.26 25.63
N VAL A 573 25.31 3.75 24.63
CA VAL A 573 25.44 4.43 23.33
C VAL A 573 24.33 3.95 22.41
N ILE A 574 23.58 4.89 21.84
CA ILE A 574 22.58 4.61 20.81
C ILE A 574 23.18 5.01 19.46
N THR A 575 23.20 4.06 18.52
CA THR A 575 23.68 4.24 17.14
C THR A 575 22.60 3.85 16.13
N ILE A 576 22.73 4.25 14.87
CA ILE A 576 21.80 3.79 13.82
C ILE A 576 21.97 2.28 13.62
N PHE A 577 20.84 1.59 13.45
CA PHE A 577 20.67 0.14 13.47
C PHE A 577 20.91 -0.57 14.82
N SER A 578 21.13 0.16 15.93
CA SER A 578 21.05 -0.44 17.27
C SER A 578 19.71 -1.15 17.49
N LEU A 579 19.74 -2.39 17.96
CA LEU A 579 18.57 -3.11 18.45
C LEU A 579 18.30 -2.72 19.90
N VAL A 580 17.03 -2.42 20.24
CA VAL A 580 16.63 -1.92 21.56
C VAL A 580 15.28 -2.49 22.00
N GLU A 581 15.10 -2.72 23.30
CA GLU A 581 13.77 -2.96 23.88
C GLU A 581 13.06 -1.62 24.14
N VAL A 582 11.79 -1.54 23.75
CA VAL A 582 10.93 -0.36 23.93
C VAL A 582 9.60 -0.76 24.52
N VAL A 583 8.99 0.15 25.29
CA VAL A 583 7.63 -0.01 25.80
C VAL A 583 6.72 0.96 25.04
N LEU A 584 5.69 0.43 24.39
CA LEU A 584 4.59 1.22 23.86
C LEU A 584 3.53 1.42 24.95
N GLN A 585 3.20 2.67 25.24
CA GLN A 585 2.22 3.03 26.29
C GLN A 585 1.27 4.12 25.79
N ALA A 586 -0.01 4.00 26.15
CA ALA A 586 -1.03 4.98 25.81
C ALA A 586 -0.82 6.31 26.55
N GLU A 587 -1.13 7.43 25.89
CA GLU A 587 -1.05 8.76 26.46
C GLU A 587 -2.42 9.23 27.00
N ALA A 588 -2.42 10.30 27.80
CA ALA A 588 -3.66 10.94 28.25
C ALA A 588 -4.49 11.54 27.09
N MET A 589 -3.87 11.80 25.94
CA MET A 589 -4.57 12.25 24.73
C MET A 589 -5.20 11.06 23.99
N ALA A 590 -6.48 11.20 23.62
CA ALA A 590 -7.22 10.14 22.93
C ALA A 590 -6.53 9.67 21.63
N PHE A 591 -6.43 8.36 21.46
CA PHE A 591 -5.78 7.68 20.32
C PHE A 591 -4.30 8.03 20.13
N LYS A 592 -3.61 8.43 21.20
CA LYS A 592 -2.17 8.64 21.24
C LYS A 592 -1.47 7.61 22.14
N TYR A 593 -0.24 7.31 21.76
CA TYR A 593 0.67 6.42 22.47
C TYR A 593 2.10 6.79 22.07
N ASN A 594 3.04 6.72 23.01
CA ASN A 594 4.46 6.93 22.76
C ASN A 594 5.24 5.62 22.85
N ALA A 595 6.54 5.70 22.56
CA ALA A 595 7.52 4.68 22.85
C ALA A 595 8.53 5.26 23.85
N ILE A 596 8.88 4.49 24.87
CA ILE A 596 10.02 4.76 25.76
C ILE A 596 11.03 3.62 25.66
N LEU A 597 12.31 3.93 25.82
CA LEU A 597 13.40 2.96 25.84
C LEU A 597 13.36 2.20 27.18
N LYS A 598 13.32 0.87 27.14
CA LYS A 598 13.31 0.03 28.34
C LYS A 598 14.74 -0.15 28.83
N TRP A 599 15.02 0.26 30.07
CA TRP A 599 16.31 0.06 30.70
C TRP A 599 16.41 -1.37 31.26
N LEU A 600 17.46 -2.11 30.85
CA LEU A 600 17.67 -3.52 31.24
C LEU A 600 18.70 -3.72 32.36
N GLY A 601 19.30 -2.62 32.86
CA GLY A 601 20.33 -2.67 33.89
C GLY A 601 21.69 -3.16 33.38
N THR A 602 22.71 -2.98 34.22
CA THR A 602 24.14 -3.22 33.92
C THR A 602 24.53 -4.69 33.69
N LYS A 603 23.58 -5.63 33.66
CA LYS A 603 23.83 -7.06 33.39
C LYS A 603 23.64 -7.47 31.93
N ALA A 604 22.90 -6.71 31.13
CA ALA A 604 22.62 -7.06 29.74
C ALA A 604 23.67 -6.50 28.76
N SER A 605 24.25 -5.33 29.05
CA SER A 605 25.14 -4.60 28.11
C SER A 605 26.43 -5.34 27.76
N LEU A 606 26.93 -6.22 28.63
CA LEU A 606 28.12 -7.04 28.35
C LEU A 606 27.84 -8.27 27.45
N GLY A 607 26.57 -8.64 27.25
CA GLY A 607 26.19 -9.84 26.49
C GLY A 607 25.93 -9.61 25.00
N LEU A 608 25.93 -8.38 24.51
CA LEU A 608 25.57 -8.04 23.13
C LEU A 608 26.70 -7.40 22.31
N GLU A 609 27.77 -6.91 22.95
CA GLU A 609 28.91 -6.27 22.24
C GLU A 609 30.15 -7.19 22.10
N GLN A 610 30.17 -8.39 22.68
CA GLN A 610 31.37 -9.25 22.72
C GLN A 610 31.25 -10.66 22.13
N GLU A 611 30.05 -11.21 21.84
CA GLU A 611 29.92 -12.56 21.26
C GLU A 611 29.58 -12.59 19.75
N GLU A 612 29.14 -11.48 19.13
CA GLU A 612 28.69 -11.45 17.72
C GLU A 612 29.61 -10.67 16.75
N LEU A 613 30.88 -10.43 17.11
CA LEU A 613 31.89 -9.84 16.21
C LEU A 613 32.98 -10.82 15.74
N GLU A 614 32.92 -12.09 16.15
CA GLU A 614 33.81 -13.17 15.70
C GLU A 614 33.03 -14.42 15.24
N ASN A 615 32.22 -14.31 14.17
CA ASN A 615 31.84 -15.41 13.25
C ASN A 615 31.24 -14.87 11.95
#